data_AF-A0A7S1LWX4-F1
#
_entry.id   AF-A0A7S1LWX4-F1
#
_cell.length_a   1.000
_cell.length_b   1.000
_cell.length_c   1.000
_cell.angle_alpha   90.00
_cell.angle_beta   90.00
_cell.angle_gamma   90.00
#
_symmetry.space_group_name_H-M   'P 1'
#
loop_
_entity.id
_entity.type
_entity.pdbx_description
1 polymer ?
#
loop_
_entity_poly.entity_id
_entity_poly.type
_entity_poly.pdbx_seq_one_letter_code
_entity_poly.pdbx_strand_id
1 'polypeptide(L)'
;VMKRINRQVLQRLPEFETQSLSNISWALATMRFKDDVLMQHIAGEALRKMSEFTAQHLANASWSFATLGRRAVALFEAMESQALVLLADESQDFHPLDLALCAWSFAWLEHAGPDSALLKAIARVAVRRLDR
;
A
#
# COMPACT_ATOMS: atom_id res chain seq x y z
N VAL A 1 -24.04 -7.40 8.25
CA VAL A 1 -22.88 -8.17 8.78
C VAL A 1 -21.58 -7.36 8.70
N MET A 2 -21.13 -6.94 7.50
CA MET A 2 -19.86 -6.21 7.33
C MET A 2 -19.66 -5.00 8.27
N LYS A 3 -20.64 -4.09 8.38
CA LYS A 3 -20.55 -2.94 9.31
C LYS A 3 -20.32 -3.32 10.78
N ARG A 4 -20.84 -4.47 11.23
CA ARG A 4 -20.64 -4.95 12.60
C ARG A 4 -19.22 -5.48 12.81
N ILE A 5 -18.69 -6.20 11.81
CA ILE A 5 -17.30 -6.66 11.79
C ILE A 5 -16.36 -5.44 11.79
N ASN A 6 -16.60 -4.46 10.92
CA ASN A 6 -15.77 -3.26 10.83
C ASN A 6 -15.72 -2.47 12.14
N ARG A 7 -16.82 -2.41 12.91
CA ARG A 7 -16.82 -1.79 14.23
C ARG A 7 -15.92 -2.54 15.23
N GLN A 8 -15.89 -3.86 15.18
CA GLN A 8 -15.01 -4.67 16.04
C GLN A 8 -13.55 -4.52 15.63
N VAL A 9 -13.28 -4.47 14.32
CA VAL A 9 -11.94 -4.17 13.78
C VAL A 9 -11.45 -2.82 14.29
N LEU A 10 -12.27 -1.77 14.22
CA LEU A 10 -11.92 -0.44 14.73
C LEU A 10 -11.49 -0.45 16.21
N GLN A 11 -12.15 -1.25 17.05
CA GLN A 11 -11.84 -1.32 18.49
C GLN A 11 -10.49 -1.97 18.78
N ARG A 12 -10.00 -2.82 17.88
CA ARG A 12 -8.79 -3.63 18.07
C ARG A 12 -7.67 -3.24 17.12
N LEU A 13 -7.88 -2.23 16.29
CA LEU A 13 -6.96 -1.84 15.22
C LEU A 13 -5.51 -1.63 15.68
N PRO A 14 -5.21 -1.07 16.88
CA PRO A 14 -3.84 -0.94 17.36
C PRO A 14 -3.12 -2.29 17.59
N GLU A 15 -3.85 -3.39 17.75
CA GLU A 15 -3.30 -4.74 17.90
C GLU A 15 -2.89 -5.36 16.55
N PHE A 16 -3.26 -4.73 15.43
CA PHE A 16 -3.11 -5.33 14.12
C PHE A 16 -1.71 -5.09 13.57
N GLU A 17 -1.10 -6.17 13.09
CA GLU A 17 0.15 -6.11 12.33
C GLU A 17 -0.07 -5.55 10.92
N THR A 18 1.01 -5.12 10.27
CA THR A 18 0.97 -4.52 8.91
C THR A 18 0.32 -5.44 7.89
N GLN A 19 0.53 -6.75 8.01
CA GLN A 19 -0.14 -7.76 7.20
C GLN A 19 -1.67 -7.68 7.36
N SER A 20 -2.17 -7.64 8.59
CA SER A 20 -3.60 -7.58 8.88
C SER A 20 -4.24 -6.28 8.38
N LEU A 21 -3.54 -5.15 8.52
CA LEU A 21 -3.98 -3.86 7.97
C LEU A 21 -4.11 -3.92 6.45
N SER A 22 -3.10 -4.47 5.77
CA SER A 22 -3.12 -4.63 4.31
C SER A 22 -4.25 -5.57 3.84
N ASN A 23 -4.45 -6.69 4.52
CA ASN A 23 -5.47 -7.68 4.18
C ASN A 23 -6.90 -7.16 4.35
N ILE A 24 -7.18 -6.41 5.42
CA ILE A 24 -8.51 -5.81 5.61
C ILE A 24 -8.77 -4.76 4.53
N SER A 25 -7.79 -3.89 4.26
CA SER A 25 -7.94 -2.89 3.20
C SER A 25 -8.24 -3.55 1.85
N TRP A 26 -7.54 -4.66 1.55
CA TRP A 26 -7.72 -5.44 0.33
C TRP A 26 -9.08 -6.12 0.25
N ALA A 27 -9.58 -6.67 1.36
CA ALA A 27 -10.91 -7.25 1.44
C ALA A 27 -12.01 -6.20 1.18
N LEU A 28 -11.89 -5.01 1.79
CA LEU A 28 -12.82 -3.91 1.57
C LEU A 28 -12.81 -3.45 0.10
N ALA A 29 -11.63 -3.31 -0.50
CA ALA A 29 -11.46 -2.93 -1.89
C ALA A 29 -12.04 -3.97 -2.85
N THR A 30 -11.73 -5.25 -2.65
CA THR A 30 -12.24 -6.38 -3.45
C THR A 30 -13.76 -6.44 -3.41
N MET A 31 -14.35 -6.21 -2.25
CA MET A 31 -15.81 -6.16 -2.07
C MET A 31 -16.45 -4.85 -2.56
N ARG A 32 -15.64 -3.87 -3.00
CA ARG A 32 -16.06 -2.50 -3.30
C ARG A 32 -16.86 -1.85 -2.15
N PHE A 33 -16.57 -2.27 -0.92
CA PHE A 33 -17.27 -1.80 0.27
C PHE A 33 -16.58 -0.55 0.81
N LYS A 34 -17.25 0.60 0.65
CA LYS A 34 -16.74 1.90 1.07
C LYS A 34 -17.06 2.15 2.55
N ASP A 35 -16.07 1.91 3.42
CA ASP A 35 -16.12 2.26 4.84
C ASP A 35 -15.07 3.33 5.15
N ASP A 36 -15.48 4.60 5.08
CA ASP A 36 -14.54 5.72 5.14
C ASP A 36 -13.93 5.90 6.52
N VAL A 37 -14.71 5.61 7.56
CA VAL A 37 -14.25 5.65 8.94
C VAL A 37 -13.17 4.60 9.14
N LEU A 38 -13.43 3.35 8.75
CA LEU A 38 -12.43 2.30 8.88
C LEU A 38 -11.18 2.55 8.04
N MET A 39 -11.33 2.99 6.78
CA MET A 39 -10.18 3.29 5.92
C MET A 39 -9.31 4.42 6.45
N GLN A 40 -9.89 5.46 7.06
CA GLN A 40 -9.13 6.54 7.72
C GLN A 40 -8.34 6.03 8.93
N HIS A 41 -8.93 5.16 9.75
CA HIS A 41 -8.23 4.60 10.91
C HIS A 41 -7.13 3.63 10.46
N ILE A 42 -7.37 2.81 9.42
CA ILE A 42 -6.34 1.95 8.82
C ILE A 42 -5.17 2.80 8.31
N ALA A 43 -5.45 3.93 7.63
CA ALA A 43 -4.38 4.83 7.17
C ALA A 43 -3.57 5.39 8.34
N GLY A 44 -4.24 5.82 9.42
CA GLY A 44 -3.57 6.30 10.63
C GLY A 44 -2.67 5.25 11.27
N GLU A 45 -3.14 4.01 11.39
CA GLU A 45 -2.35 2.93 11.99
C GLU A 45 -1.20 2.48 11.07
N ALA A 46 -1.45 2.40 9.76
CA ALA A 46 -0.43 2.08 8.77
C ALA A 46 0.72 3.10 8.79
N LEU A 47 0.42 4.39 8.97
CA LEU A 47 1.44 5.44 9.13
C LEU A 47 2.34 5.20 10.35
N ARG A 48 1.77 4.77 11.48
CA ARG A 48 2.54 4.48 12.71
C ARG A 48 3.48 3.29 12.55
N LYS A 49 3.11 2.34 11.69
CA LYS A 49 3.80 1.07 11.47
C LYS A 49 4.54 1.01 10.13
N MET A 50 4.71 2.14 9.43
CA MET A 50 5.17 2.16 8.04
C MET A 50 6.52 1.46 7.85
N SER A 51 7.45 1.59 8.80
CA SER A 51 8.77 0.93 8.74
C SER A 51 8.70 -0.61 8.80
N GLU A 52 7.59 -1.18 9.26
CA GLU A 52 7.34 -2.62 9.34
C GLU A 52 6.65 -3.17 8.07
N PHE A 53 6.30 -2.29 7.11
CA PHE A 53 5.70 -2.75 5.86
C PHE A 53 6.74 -3.41 4.95
N THR A 54 6.37 -4.58 4.42
CA THR A 54 7.09 -5.25 3.33
C THR A 54 6.57 -4.76 1.98
N ALA A 55 7.27 -5.13 0.90
CA ALA A 55 6.85 -4.86 -0.47
C ALA A 55 5.39 -5.28 -0.74
N GLN A 56 5.02 -6.50 -0.33
CA GLN A 56 3.68 -7.03 -0.51
C GLN A 56 2.63 -6.25 0.29
N HIS A 57 2.94 -5.85 1.53
CA HIS A 57 2.02 -5.04 2.34
C HIS A 57 1.76 -3.68 1.69
N LEU A 58 2.81 -3.03 1.16
CA LEU A 58 2.70 -1.75 0.44
C LEU A 58 1.86 -1.91 -0.83
N ALA A 59 2.12 -2.94 -1.62
CA ALA A 59 1.38 -3.23 -2.84
C ALA A 59 -0.11 -3.44 -2.58
N ASN A 60 -0.45 -4.28 -1.61
CA ASN A 60 -1.84 -4.56 -1.24
C ASN A 60 -2.55 -3.31 -0.72
N ALA A 61 -1.92 -2.57 0.19
CA ALA A 61 -2.53 -1.38 0.78
C ALA A 61 -2.68 -0.26 -0.28
N SER A 62 -1.64 0.08 -1.02
CA SER A 62 -1.71 1.10 -2.07
C SER A 62 -2.77 0.78 -3.13
N TRP A 63 -2.84 -0.47 -3.60
CA TRP A 63 -3.89 -0.93 -4.52
C TRP A 63 -5.29 -0.79 -3.93
N SER A 64 -5.45 -1.11 -2.65
CA SER A 64 -6.75 -1.03 -1.97
C SER A 64 -7.27 0.39 -1.87
N PHE A 65 -6.40 1.32 -1.46
CA PHE A 65 -6.75 2.74 -1.35
C PHE A 65 -7.01 3.35 -2.74
N ALA A 66 -6.21 3.01 -3.75
CA ALA A 66 -6.42 3.43 -5.13
C ALA A 66 -7.76 2.91 -5.70
N THR A 67 -8.03 1.61 -5.52
CA THR A 67 -9.26 0.95 -6.01
C THR A 67 -10.53 1.53 -5.37
N LEU A 68 -10.48 1.91 -4.10
CA LEU A 68 -11.60 2.57 -3.41
C LEU A 68 -11.69 4.07 -3.72
N GLY A 69 -10.75 4.64 -4.48
CA GLY A 69 -10.68 6.07 -4.78
C GLY A 69 -10.46 6.92 -3.52
N ARG A 70 -9.60 6.46 -2.61
CA ARG A 70 -9.30 7.12 -1.34
C ARG A 70 -7.95 7.81 -1.43
N ARG A 71 -7.98 9.13 -1.62
CA ARG A 71 -6.79 9.99 -1.56
C ARG A 71 -6.32 10.13 -0.11
N ALA A 72 -5.35 9.32 0.28
CA ALA A 72 -4.70 9.36 1.59
C ALA A 72 -3.26 9.89 1.42
N VAL A 73 -3.10 11.19 1.15
CA VAL A 73 -1.83 11.81 0.71
C VAL A 73 -0.65 11.41 1.58
N ALA A 74 -0.73 11.68 2.89
CA ALA A 74 0.33 11.36 3.83
C ALA A 74 0.67 9.86 3.87
N LEU A 75 -0.32 8.98 3.70
CA LEU A 75 -0.09 7.54 3.63
C LEU A 75 0.70 7.16 2.37
N PHE A 76 0.35 7.72 1.22
CA PHE A 76 1.05 7.45 -0.04
C PHE A 76 2.49 7.99 -0.03
N GLU A 77 2.72 9.18 0.51
CA GLU A 77 4.09 9.73 0.66
C GLU A 77 4.96 8.83 1.57
N ALA A 78 4.38 8.33 2.67
CA ALA A 78 5.06 7.41 3.57
C ALA A 78 5.32 6.05 2.90
N MET A 79 4.35 5.52 2.12
CA MET A 79 4.51 4.29 1.34
C MET A 79 5.57 4.44 0.24
N GLU A 80 5.64 5.58 -0.43
CA GLU A 80 6.68 5.88 -1.42
C GLU A 80 8.06 5.87 -0.77
N SER A 81 8.21 6.57 0.36
CA SER A 81 9.47 6.61 1.11
C SER A 81 9.91 5.21 1.55
N GLN A 82 9.00 4.41 2.09
CA GLN A 82 9.29 3.04 2.50
C GLN A 82 9.61 2.13 1.30
N ALA A 83 8.88 2.26 0.20
CA ALA A 83 9.15 1.50 -1.02
C ALA A 83 10.56 1.80 -1.55
N LEU A 84 11.01 3.06 -1.53
CA LEU A 84 12.36 3.44 -1.93
C LEU A 84 13.44 2.82 -1.03
N VAL A 85 13.21 2.77 0.29
CA VAL A 85 14.11 2.09 1.24
C VAL A 85 14.23 0.61 0.91
N LEU A 86 13.10 -0.06 0.72
CA LEU A 86 13.07 -1.49 0.40
C LEU A 86 13.70 -1.78 -0.97
N LEU A 87 13.48 -0.94 -1.99
CA LEU A 87 14.06 -1.12 -3.33
C LEU A 87 15.58 -0.89 -3.36
N ALA A 88 16.12 -0.15 -2.39
CA ALA A 88 17.54 0.07 -2.24
C ALA A 88 18.26 -1.09 -1.54
N ASP A 89 17.53 -1.95 -0.82
CA ASP A 89 18.07 -3.13 -0.16
C ASP A 89 18.07 -4.33 -1.12
N GLU A 90 19.26 -4.71 -1.59
CA GLU A 90 19.44 -5.82 -2.53
C GLU A 90 19.07 -7.20 -1.94
N SER A 91 18.93 -7.31 -0.61
CA SER A 91 18.46 -8.53 0.04
C SER A 91 16.93 -8.71 -0.05
N GLN A 92 16.19 -7.65 -0.37
CA GLN A 92 14.73 -7.70 -0.51
C GLN A 92 14.35 -8.20 -1.91
N ASP A 93 13.56 -9.28 -1.95
CA ASP A 93 12.96 -9.74 -3.19
C ASP A 93 11.56 -9.13 -3.37
N PHE A 94 11.47 -8.12 -4.24
CA PHE A 94 10.19 -7.62 -4.71
C PHE A 94 9.58 -8.58 -5.72
N HIS A 95 8.48 -9.23 -5.35
CA HIS A 95 7.73 -10.02 -6.30
C HIS A 95 7.25 -9.12 -7.47
N PRO A 96 7.31 -9.58 -8.74
CA PRO A 96 6.93 -8.75 -9.89
C PRO A 96 5.53 -8.14 -9.79
N LEU A 97 4.60 -8.88 -9.19
CA LEU A 97 3.24 -8.39 -8.93
C LEU A 97 3.24 -7.17 -7.99
N ASP A 98 4.06 -7.18 -6.95
CA ASP A 98 4.11 -6.09 -5.97
C ASP A 98 4.62 -4.79 -6.62
N LEU A 99 5.63 -4.91 -7.50
CA LEU A 99 6.12 -3.79 -8.31
C LEU A 99 5.03 -3.22 -9.21
N ALA A 100 4.28 -4.09 -9.90
CA ALA A 100 3.22 -3.67 -10.80
C ALA A 100 2.07 -2.99 -10.05
N LEU A 101 1.65 -3.54 -8.92
CA LEU A 101 0.58 -2.99 -8.09
C LEU A 101 0.97 -1.64 -7.49
N CYS A 102 2.20 -1.49 -6.99
CA CYS A 102 2.73 -0.20 -6.57
C CYS A 102 2.72 0.78 -7.76
N ALA A 103 3.39 0.46 -8.88
CA ALA A 103 3.48 1.37 -10.02
C ALA A 103 2.10 1.85 -10.52
N TRP A 104 1.14 0.93 -10.65
CA TRP A 104 -0.22 1.27 -11.06
C TRP A 104 -0.92 2.17 -10.04
N SER A 105 -0.85 1.84 -8.75
CA SER A 105 -1.56 2.57 -7.69
C SER A 105 -1.05 4.01 -7.55
N PHE A 106 0.26 4.20 -7.62
CA PHE A 106 0.89 5.51 -7.56
C PHE A 106 0.65 6.35 -8.82
N ALA A 107 0.60 5.72 -10.00
CA ALA A 107 0.24 6.38 -11.25
C ALA A 107 -1.25 6.79 -11.28
N TRP A 108 -2.15 5.95 -10.77
CA TRP A 108 -3.59 6.17 -10.81
C TRP A 108 -4.07 7.29 -9.89
N LEU A 109 -3.39 7.56 -8.77
CA LEU A 109 -3.84 8.56 -7.79
C LEU A 109 -3.29 9.98 -8.00
N GLU A 110 -2.63 10.25 -9.14
CA GLU A 110 -1.99 11.54 -9.48
C GLU A 110 -0.89 11.96 -8.48
N HIS A 111 -0.32 11.03 -7.70
CA HIS A 111 0.87 11.31 -6.89
C HIS A 111 2.19 11.07 -7.63
N ALA A 112 2.13 10.39 -8.79
CA ALA A 112 3.29 10.22 -9.63
C ALA A 112 3.07 10.90 -10.99
N GLY A 113 3.59 12.13 -11.12
CA GLY A 113 3.88 12.69 -12.44
C GLY A 113 5.03 11.94 -13.13
N PRO A 114 5.40 12.30 -14.37
CA PRO A 114 6.51 11.69 -15.11
C PRO A 114 7.84 11.65 -14.33
N ASP A 115 7.99 12.52 -13.33
CA ASP A 115 9.18 12.66 -12.52
C ASP A 115 9.21 11.87 -11.20
N SER A 116 8.19 11.07 -10.89
CA SER A 116 8.14 10.26 -9.66
C SER A 116 9.40 9.42 -9.47
N ALA A 117 10.06 9.63 -8.32
CA ALA A 117 11.25 8.90 -7.93
C ALA A 117 10.94 7.40 -7.78
N LEU A 118 9.79 7.06 -7.21
CA LEU A 118 9.34 5.67 -7.09
C LEU A 118 9.14 5.00 -8.45
N LEU A 119 8.44 5.64 -9.39
CA LEU A 119 8.24 5.02 -10.72
C LEU A 119 9.57 4.80 -11.45
N LYS A 120 10.50 5.76 -11.36
CA LYS A 120 11.86 5.62 -11.91
C LYS A 120 12.62 4.46 -11.23
N ALA A 121 12.49 4.30 -9.91
CA ALA A 121 13.14 3.22 -9.18
C ALA A 121 12.56 1.84 -9.55
N ILE A 122 11.22 1.71 -9.60
CA ILE A 122 10.52 0.49 -10.01
C ILE A 122 10.95 0.09 -11.44
N ALA A 123 10.99 1.05 -12.37
CA ALA A 123 11.41 0.79 -13.75
C ALA A 123 12.84 0.22 -13.83
N ARG A 124 13.79 0.78 -13.07
CA ARG A 124 15.16 0.26 -13.01
C ARG A 124 15.23 -1.16 -12.45
N VAL A 125 14.45 -1.46 -11.41
CA VAL A 125 14.39 -2.82 -10.83
C VAL A 125 13.76 -3.80 -11.82
N ALA A 126 12.70 -3.40 -12.53
CA ALA A 126 12.06 -4.23 -13.54
C ALA A 126 13.00 -4.56 -14.71
N VAL A 127 13.73 -3.57 -15.25
CA VAL A 127 14.71 -3.77 -16.34
C VAL A 127 15.81 -4.74 -15.92
N ARG A 128 16.41 -4.55 -14.74
CA ARG A 128 17.46 -5.46 -14.22
C ARG A 128 17.02 -6.93 -14.12
N ARG A 129 15.72 -7.19 -13.95
CA ARG A 129 15.18 -8.56 -13.91
C ARG A 129 14.89 -9.14 -15.30
N LEU A 130 14.65 -8.31 -16.31
CA LEU A 130 14.48 -8.77 -17.69
C LEU A 130 15.82 -9.17 -18.34
N ASP A 131 16.92 -8.56 -17.88
CA ASP A 131 18.27 -8.81 -18.38
C ASP A 131 18.98 -10.01 -17.70
N ARG A 132 18.29 -10.73 -16.79
CA ARG A 132 18.79 -11.95 -16.11
C ARG A 132 18.14 -13.19 -16.69
#